data_AF-B9XP35-F1
#
_entry.id   AF-B9XP35-F1
#
_cell.length_a   1.000
_cell.length_b   1.000
_cell.length_c   1.000
_cell.angle_alpha   90.00
_cell.angle_beta   90.00
_cell.angle_gamma   90.00
#
_symmetry.space_group_name_H-M   'P 1'
#
loop_
_entity.id
_entity.type
_entity.pdbx_description
1 polymer ?
#
loop_
_entity_poly.entity_id
_entity_poly.type
_entity_poly.pdbx_seq_one_letter_code
_entity_poly.pdbx_strand_id
1 'polypeptide(L)'
;MNYAGSNIYQTIIGSHTRTAVSGAELGINGQAWDFRTGSSTVSSATIYDDLNAGTVTNGVWTHVVATFDGSVKRLYIDGVLAGTETTNVFASTSLWRIGADNTFQASAGNHLTGWIDEPAIYWQPLTQAQVLNHYNMGLYGMAQPPSITIQQNGANISLSWSGSWVLQHSYDLGCPSCWQDVNNATSPYTATQAPQGHEFFRLRNP
;
A
#
# COMPACT_ATOMS: atom_id res chain seq x y z
N MET A 1 0.82 -6.25 -16.26
CA MET A 1 1.73 -7.33 -15.83
C MET A 1 1.31 -8.66 -16.45
N ASN A 2 2.21 -9.50 -16.98
CA ASN A 2 1.87 -10.84 -17.48
C ASN A 2 2.62 -11.89 -16.64
N TYR A 3 1.92 -12.56 -15.73
CA TYR A 3 2.43 -13.71 -15.00
C TYR A 3 2.58 -14.89 -15.98
N ALA A 4 3.81 -15.17 -16.39
CA ALA A 4 4.16 -16.43 -17.00
C ALA A 4 4.26 -17.47 -15.87
N GLY A 5 3.36 -18.45 -15.84
CA GLY A 5 3.18 -19.44 -14.78
C GLY A 5 4.38 -20.37 -14.51
N SER A 6 5.51 -19.81 -14.10
CA SER A 6 6.67 -20.54 -13.57
C SER A 6 6.76 -20.29 -12.07
N ASN A 7 7.13 -21.33 -11.30
CA ASN A 7 7.43 -21.28 -9.86
C ASN A 7 8.70 -20.47 -9.55
N ILE A 8 8.99 -19.45 -10.35
CA ILE A 8 10.21 -18.65 -10.29
C ILE A 8 9.84 -17.35 -9.60
N TYR A 9 10.63 -17.02 -8.58
CA TYR A 9 10.49 -15.78 -7.87
C TYR A 9 10.85 -14.59 -8.78
N GLN A 10 10.05 -13.53 -8.78
CA GLN A 10 10.34 -12.32 -9.56
C GLN A 10 10.65 -11.14 -8.65
N THR A 11 11.87 -10.60 -8.76
CA THR A 11 12.33 -9.45 -7.99
C THR A 11 11.68 -8.16 -8.49
N ILE A 12 11.05 -7.39 -7.60
CA ILE A 12 10.68 -6.00 -7.86
C ILE A 12 11.79 -5.07 -7.38
N ILE A 13 12.17 -5.19 -6.12
CA ILE A 13 13.28 -4.44 -5.52
C ILE A 13 13.89 -5.26 -4.39
N GLY A 14 15.22 -5.32 -4.33
CA GLY A 14 15.89 -6.14 -3.33
C GLY A 14 17.35 -5.78 -3.13
N SER A 15 17.87 -6.20 -1.98
CA SER A 15 19.30 -6.24 -1.68
C SER A 15 19.59 -7.53 -0.93
N HIS A 16 20.27 -8.46 -1.59
CA HIS A 16 20.77 -9.69 -0.96
C HIS A 16 22.28 -9.84 -1.10
N THR A 17 22.89 -10.44 -0.07
CA THR A 17 24.31 -10.81 -0.14
C THR A 17 24.47 -12.14 -0.85
N ARG A 18 25.28 -12.20 -1.91
CA ARG A 18 25.41 -13.41 -2.75
C ARG A 18 25.85 -14.68 -2.00
N THR A 19 26.50 -14.54 -0.85
CA THR A 19 27.10 -15.64 -0.07
C THR A 19 26.42 -15.87 1.28
N ALA A 20 25.38 -15.12 1.62
CA ALA A 20 24.67 -15.21 2.91
C ALA A 20 23.18 -14.97 2.70
N VAL A 21 22.34 -15.56 3.55
CA VAL A 21 20.88 -15.31 3.52
C VAL A 21 20.58 -14.08 4.36
N SER A 22 21.12 -12.94 3.93
CA SER A 22 20.89 -11.64 4.52
C SER A 22 20.30 -10.69 3.50
N GLY A 23 19.59 -9.69 3.98
CA GLY A 23 18.94 -8.69 3.17
C GLY A 23 17.43 -8.85 3.10
N ALA A 24 16.85 -8.12 2.15
CA ALA A 24 15.42 -8.01 2.01
C ALA A 24 15.06 -7.81 0.54
N GLU A 25 13.95 -8.41 0.13
CA GLU A 25 13.47 -8.38 -1.25
C GLU A 25 11.96 -8.34 -1.26
N LEU A 26 11.42 -7.38 -2.00
CA LEU A 26 10.02 -7.32 -2.37
C LEU A 26 9.89 -7.90 -3.78
N GLY A 27 8.93 -8.81 -3.95
CA GLY A 27 8.77 -9.49 -5.23
C GLY A 27 7.48 -10.28 -5.31
N ILE A 28 7.51 -11.26 -6.19
CA ILE A 28 6.40 -12.17 -6.46
C ILE A 28 6.90 -13.60 -6.31
N ASN A 29 6.21 -14.37 -5.48
CA ASN A 29 6.48 -15.79 -5.27
C ASN A 29 5.25 -16.59 -5.69
N GLY A 30 5.35 -17.31 -6.81
CA GLY A 30 4.17 -17.90 -7.42
C GLY A 30 3.14 -16.82 -7.77
N GLN A 31 1.90 -16.95 -7.30
CA GLN A 31 0.84 -15.96 -7.53
C GLN A 31 0.65 -14.95 -6.38
N ALA A 32 1.56 -14.92 -5.40
CA ALA A 32 1.47 -14.02 -4.26
C ALA A 32 2.50 -12.89 -4.36
N TRP A 33 2.16 -11.73 -3.78
CA TRP A 33 3.18 -10.75 -3.44
C TRP A 33 3.96 -11.27 -2.24
N ASP A 34 5.25 -11.03 -2.23
CA ASP A 34 6.13 -11.55 -1.19
C ASP A 34 7.04 -10.47 -0.64
N PHE A 35 7.22 -10.50 0.67
CA PHE A 35 8.32 -9.83 1.34
C PHE A 35 9.27 -10.87 1.92
N ARG A 36 10.32 -11.13 1.16
CA ARG A 36 11.39 -12.06 1.49
C ARG A 36 12.44 -11.35 2.34
N THR A 37 12.88 -12.02 3.40
CA THR A 37 13.97 -11.54 4.24
C THR A 37 14.97 -12.65 4.50
N GLY A 38 16.23 -12.24 4.68
CA GLY A 38 17.30 -13.15 5.02
C GLY A 38 17.26 -13.56 6.49
N SER A 39 17.31 -14.87 6.77
CA SER A 39 17.23 -15.43 8.12
C SER A 39 18.60 -15.83 8.71
N SER A 40 19.71 -15.57 8.03
CA SER A 40 21.05 -15.95 8.53
C SER A 40 22.22 -15.20 7.89
N THR A 41 23.25 -14.88 8.69
CA THR A 41 24.53 -14.37 8.17
C THR A 41 25.47 -15.44 7.65
N VAL A 42 25.18 -16.73 7.89
CA VAL A 42 25.99 -17.83 7.37
C VAL A 42 25.54 -18.22 5.96
N SER A 43 26.49 -18.70 5.18
CA SER A 43 26.25 -19.35 3.89
C SER A 43 25.39 -20.61 4.10
N SER A 44 24.07 -20.46 3.98
CA SER A 44 23.12 -21.57 3.94
C SER A 44 22.17 -21.33 2.79
N ALA A 45 22.31 -22.08 1.70
CA ALA A 45 21.71 -21.74 0.40
C ALA A 45 20.16 -21.70 0.32
N THR A 46 19.41 -21.83 1.42
CA THR A 46 17.96 -22.13 1.36
C THR A 46 17.07 -21.57 2.46
N ILE A 47 17.55 -20.74 3.39
CA ILE A 47 16.69 -20.25 4.50
C ILE A 47 16.34 -18.77 4.29
N TYR A 48 15.44 -18.53 3.34
CA TYR A 48 14.72 -17.27 3.27
C TYR A 48 13.47 -17.36 4.14
N ASP A 49 13.09 -16.23 4.72
CA ASP A 49 11.83 -16.07 5.43
C ASP A 49 10.88 -15.21 4.58
N ASP A 50 9.90 -15.88 3.97
CA ASP A 50 8.97 -15.33 2.98
C ASP A 50 7.64 -14.97 3.65
N LEU A 51 7.24 -13.69 3.56
CA LEU A 51 5.89 -13.24 3.93
C LEU A 51 5.05 -13.06 2.66
N ASN A 52 4.33 -14.12 2.28
CA ASN A 52 3.42 -14.11 1.14
C ASN A 52 2.05 -13.56 1.53
N ALA A 53 1.55 -12.55 0.82
CA ALA A 53 0.20 -12.02 1.04
C ALA A 53 -0.44 -11.47 -0.25
N GLY A 54 -1.76 -11.51 -0.31
CA GLY A 54 -2.51 -11.08 -1.49
C GLY A 54 -2.28 -11.96 -2.72
N THR A 55 -2.89 -11.57 -3.83
CA THR A 55 -2.78 -12.28 -5.11
C THR A 55 -2.40 -11.30 -6.21
N VAL A 56 -1.42 -11.69 -7.01
CA VAL A 56 -0.99 -10.93 -8.19
C VAL A 56 -2.05 -11.09 -9.27
N THR A 57 -2.60 -9.96 -9.73
CA THR A 57 -3.55 -9.94 -10.84
C THR A 57 -2.85 -9.43 -12.11
N ASN A 58 -2.85 -10.25 -13.15
CA ASN A 58 -2.28 -9.87 -14.43
C ASN A 58 -2.98 -8.66 -15.04
N GLY A 59 -2.19 -7.80 -15.66
CA GLY A 59 -2.65 -6.59 -16.35
C GLY A 59 -2.95 -5.42 -15.43
N VAL A 60 -2.94 -5.63 -14.10
CA VAL A 60 -3.37 -4.63 -13.12
C VAL A 60 -2.15 -4.00 -12.44
N TRP A 61 -2.17 -2.68 -12.28
CA TRP A 61 -1.22 -1.98 -11.42
C TRP A 61 -1.58 -2.20 -9.96
N THR A 62 -0.59 -2.54 -9.14
CA THR A 62 -0.78 -2.79 -7.71
C THR A 62 0.27 -2.03 -6.94
N HIS A 63 -0.16 -1.30 -5.91
CA HIS A 63 0.77 -0.63 -5.00
C HIS A 63 1.16 -1.61 -3.90
N VAL A 64 2.46 -1.88 -3.77
CA VAL A 64 2.98 -2.89 -2.84
C VAL A 64 4.03 -2.25 -1.96
N VAL A 65 3.87 -2.40 -0.64
CA VAL A 65 4.82 -1.86 0.35
C VAL A 65 5.19 -2.93 1.35
N ALA A 66 6.49 -3.06 1.60
CA ALA A 66 7.03 -3.88 2.68
C ALA A 66 7.65 -2.98 3.76
N THR A 67 7.38 -3.26 5.04
CA THR A 67 8.04 -2.57 6.16
C THR A 67 8.58 -3.56 7.19
N PHE A 68 9.67 -3.19 7.86
CA PHE A 68 10.26 -3.94 8.96
C PHE A 68 10.70 -2.97 10.05
N ASP A 69 10.27 -3.18 11.29
CA ASP A 69 10.53 -2.29 12.43
C ASP A 69 11.64 -2.78 13.37
N GLY A 70 12.38 -3.82 12.97
CA GLY A 70 13.37 -4.49 13.80
C GLY A 70 12.86 -5.77 14.47
N SER A 71 11.55 -6.01 14.46
CA SER A 71 10.93 -7.22 15.03
C SER A 71 9.83 -7.80 14.14
N VAL A 72 9.04 -6.95 13.50
CA VAL A 72 7.86 -7.35 12.73
C VAL A 72 7.99 -6.87 11.29
N LYS A 73 7.93 -7.82 10.35
CA LYS A 73 7.74 -7.54 8.93
C LYS A 73 6.26 -7.42 8.59
N ARG A 74 5.92 -6.52 7.67
CA ARG A 74 4.56 -6.23 7.21
C ARG A 74 4.56 -6.06 5.71
N LEU A 75 3.51 -6.57 5.07
CA LEU A 75 3.27 -6.43 3.63
C LEU A 75 1.89 -5.79 3.43
N TYR A 76 1.86 -4.73 2.63
CA TYR A 76 0.66 -3.95 2.32
C TYR A 76 0.39 -4.01 0.82
N ILE A 77 -0.86 -4.29 0.46
CA ILE A 77 -1.35 -4.30 -0.93
C ILE A 77 -2.41 -3.20 -1.05
N ASP A 78 -2.26 -2.32 -2.04
CA ASP A 78 -3.19 -1.22 -2.33
C ASP A 78 -3.53 -0.39 -1.09
N GLY A 79 -2.50 -0.10 -0.28
CA GLY A 79 -2.62 0.72 0.91
C GLY A 79 -3.12 -0.03 2.15
N VAL A 80 -3.47 -1.32 2.07
CA VAL A 80 -4.04 -2.10 3.18
C VAL A 80 -3.07 -3.18 3.66
N LEU A 81 -2.95 -3.36 4.98
CA LEU A 81 -2.13 -4.44 5.56
C LEU A 81 -2.68 -5.81 5.13
N ALA A 82 -1.87 -6.58 4.40
CA ALA A 82 -2.23 -7.87 3.87
C ALA A 82 -1.58 -9.04 4.63
N GLY A 83 -0.41 -8.81 5.22
CA GLY A 83 0.32 -9.83 5.98
C GLY A 83 1.27 -9.22 7.01
N THR A 84 1.52 -9.96 8.08
CA THR A 84 2.51 -9.58 9.10
C THR A 84 3.11 -10.82 9.75
N GLU A 85 4.37 -10.71 10.14
CA GLU A 85 5.10 -11.79 10.79
C GLU A 85 6.20 -11.22 11.70
N THR A 86 6.38 -11.83 12.87
CA THR A 86 7.50 -11.54 13.76
C THR A 86 8.69 -12.39 13.34
N THR A 87 9.81 -11.75 13.03
CA THR A 87 11.02 -12.45 12.57
C THR A 87 12.28 -11.66 12.87
N ASN A 88 13.43 -12.33 12.76
CA ASN A 88 14.73 -11.69 12.81
C ASN A 88 15.26 -11.53 11.38
N VAL A 89 15.45 -10.29 10.95
CA VAL A 89 16.01 -9.97 9.65
C VAL A 89 17.49 -9.62 9.80
N PHE A 90 18.34 -10.28 9.03
CA PHE A 90 19.76 -9.95 8.97
C PHE A 90 20.01 -8.97 7.83
N ALA A 91 20.63 -7.82 8.12
CA ALA A 91 20.90 -6.80 7.11
C ALA A 91 21.92 -7.29 6.05
N SER A 92 21.70 -6.87 4.80
CA SER A 92 22.66 -7.04 3.70
C SER A 92 23.52 -5.79 3.57
N THR A 93 24.78 -5.97 3.15
CA THR A 93 25.67 -4.86 2.75
C THR A 93 25.69 -4.62 1.24
N SER A 94 24.86 -5.36 0.50
CA SER A 94 24.79 -5.27 -0.97
C SER A 94 23.99 -4.06 -1.43
N LEU A 95 24.28 -3.61 -2.65
CA LEU A 95 23.53 -2.55 -3.29
C LEU A 95 22.08 -2.98 -3.56
N TRP A 96 21.15 -2.05 -3.39
CA TRP A 96 19.77 -2.21 -3.83
C TRP A 96 19.67 -2.27 -5.35
N ARG A 97 18.78 -3.12 -5.84
CA ARG A 97 18.52 -3.34 -7.25
C ARG A 97 17.03 -3.35 -7.51
N ILE A 98 16.64 -2.93 -8.71
CA ILE A 98 15.26 -2.85 -9.16
C ILE A 98 15.10 -3.78 -10.37
N GLY A 99 14.03 -4.58 -10.37
CA GLY A 99 13.62 -5.46 -11.46
C GLY A 99 14.41 -6.76 -11.62
N ALA A 100 15.54 -6.93 -10.93
CA ALA A 100 16.29 -8.18 -10.86
C ALA A 100 17.28 -8.14 -9.68
N ASP A 101 17.42 -9.25 -8.96
CA ASP A 101 18.47 -9.40 -7.95
C ASP A 101 19.52 -10.46 -8.34
N ASN A 102 20.72 -10.37 -7.77
CA ASN A 102 21.79 -11.36 -7.91
C ASN A 102 21.88 -12.29 -6.70
N THR A 103 20.75 -12.78 -6.21
CA THR A 103 20.69 -13.77 -5.13
C THR A 103 21.56 -15.00 -5.47
N PHE A 104 21.79 -15.87 -4.48
CA PHE A 104 22.49 -17.14 -4.67
C PHE A 104 21.92 -17.97 -5.84
N GLN A 105 20.65 -17.74 -6.18
CA GLN A 105 19.92 -18.34 -7.30
C GLN A 105 19.99 -17.53 -8.60
N ALA A 106 21.04 -16.74 -8.86
CA ALA A 106 21.29 -15.93 -10.06
C ALA A 106 21.35 -16.73 -11.38
N SER A 107 20.30 -17.49 -11.64
CA SER A 107 19.83 -17.93 -12.93
C SER A 107 19.10 -16.76 -13.54
N ALA A 108 19.18 -16.60 -14.86
CA ALA A 108 18.58 -15.50 -15.60
C ALA A 108 17.04 -15.33 -15.45
N GLY A 109 16.37 -16.06 -14.56
CA GLY A 109 14.91 -16.14 -14.41
C GLY A 109 14.26 -15.27 -13.34
N ASN A 110 15.00 -14.71 -12.37
CA ASN A 110 14.37 -13.97 -11.25
C ASN A 110 14.03 -12.50 -11.56
N HIS A 111 14.08 -12.09 -12.83
CA HIS A 111 13.73 -10.73 -13.21
C HIS A 111 12.22 -10.54 -13.27
N LEU A 112 11.77 -9.33 -12.98
CA LEU A 112 10.36 -8.98 -13.14
C LEU A 112 9.94 -9.04 -14.60
N THR A 113 8.89 -9.80 -14.89
CA THR A 113 8.17 -9.73 -16.17
C THR A 113 7.01 -8.73 -16.03
N GLY A 114 7.34 -7.44 -15.96
CA GLY A 114 6.36 -6.40 -15.68
C GLY A 114 6.90 -4.99 -15.78
N TRP A 115 6.10 -4.05 -15.28
CA TRP A 115 6.44 -2.63 -15.23
C TRP A 115 6.58 -2.24 -13.75
N ILE A 116 7.51 -1.32 -13.48
CA ILE A 116 7.74 -0.74 -12.15
C ILE A 116 7.60 0.76 -12.33
N ASP A 117 6.89 1.39 -11.39
CA ASP A 117 6.79 2.83 -11.33
C ASP A 117 6.93 3.30 -9.87
N GLU A 118 7.46 4.51 -9.70
CA GLU A 118 7.70 5.20 -8.42
C GLU A 118 8.38 4.35 -7.30
N PRO A 119 9.51 3.66 -7.58
CA PRO A 119 10.21 2.90 -6.55
C PRO A 119 10.82 3.81 -5.47
N ALA A 120 10.61 3.47 -4.20
CA ALA A 120 11.14 4.23 -3.06
C ALA A 120 11.65 3.30 -1.94
N ILE A 121 12.70 3.75 -1.24
CA ILE A 121 13.26 3.09 -0.06
C ILE A 121 13.38 4.13 1.07
N TYR A 122 12.97 3.73 2.27
CA TYR A 122 13.00 4.56 3.47
C TYR A 122 13.91 3.97 4.54
N TRP A 123 14.55 4.85 5.32
CA TRP A 123 15.38 4.47 6.46
C TRP A 123 14.57 4.11 7.71
N GLN A 124 13.26 4.32 7.68
CA GLN A 124 12.33 4.06 8.78
C GLN A 124 11.12 3.29 8.25
N PRO A 125 10.52 2.39 9.07
CA PRO A 125 9.30 1.71 8.68
C PRO A 125 8.17 2.73 8.52
N LEU A 126 7.49 2.71 7.38
CA LEU A 126 6.29 3.51 7.18
C LEU A 126 5.16 3.00 8.07
N THR A 127 4.39 3.92 8.61
CA THR A 127 3.12 3.63 9.31
C THR A 127 2.02 3.29 8.30
N GLN A 128 0.98 2.57 8.73
CA GLN A 128 -0.22 2.29 7.92
C GLN A 128 -0.82 3.57 7.29
N ALA A 129 -0.85 4.68 8.02
CA ALA A 129 -1.36 5.95 7.50
C ALA A 129 -0.48 6.52 6.39
N GLN A 130 0.85 6.42 6.52
CA GLN A 130 1.79 6.83 5.47
C GLN A 130 1.67 5.95 4.22
N VAL A 131 1.55 4.63 4.40
CA VAL A 131 1.34 3.69 3.28
C VAL A 131 0.04 4.00 2.53
N LEU A 132 -1.05 4.24 3.26
CA LEU A 132 -2.31 4.64 2.65
C LEU A 132 -2.20 5.98 1.91
N ASN A 133 -1.46 6.95 2.47
CA ASN A 133 -1.23 8.22 1.79
C ASN A 133 -0.42 8.02 0.50
N HIS A 134 0.60 7.16 0.49
CA HIS A 134 1.35 6.81 -0.71
C HIS A 134 0.47 6.20 -1.79
N TYR A 135 -0.37 5.23 -1.42
CA TYR A 135 -1.34 4.63 -2.33
C TYR A 135 -2.26 5.67 -2.97
N ASN A 136 -2.84 6.54 -2.14
CA ASN A 136 -3.73 7.61 -2.61
C ASN A 136 -3.01 8.61 -3.52
N MET A 137 -1.76 8.96 -3.23
CA MET A 137 -0.96 9.81 -4.11
C MET A 137 -0.65 9.12 -5.45
N GLY A 138 -0.45 7.80 -5.47
CA GLY A 138 -0.30 7.05 -6.73
C GLY A 138 -1.58 7.01 -7.57
N LEU A 139 -2.75 6.96 -6.93
CA LEU A 139 -4.04 6.98 -7.62
C LEU A 139 -4.47 8.36 -8.11
N TYR A 140 -4.25 9.40 -7.29
CA TYR A 140 -4.84 10.73 -7.49
C TYR A 140 -3.79 11.84 -7.72
N GLY A 141 -2.50 11.51 -7.66
CA GLY A 141 -1.40 12.48 -7.75
C GLY A 141 -1.28 13.35 -6.50
N MET A 142 -0.73 14.57 -6.67
CA MET A 142 -0.67 15.57 -5.59
C MET A 142 -2.05 16.16 -5.23
N ALA A 143 -3.11 15.80 -5.95
CA ALA A 143 -4.46 16.06 -5.51
C ALA A 143 -4.76 15.11 -4.34
N GLN A 144 -4.39 15.54 -3.13
CA GLN A 144 -4.76 14.86 -1.90
C GLN A 144 -6.25 14.54 -1.94
N PRO A 145 -6.67 13.28 -1.74
CA PRO A 145 -8.08 12.97 -1.68
C PRO A 145 -8.70 13.87 -0.60
N PRO A 146 -9.88 14.43 -0.86
CA PRO A 146 -10.48 15.37 0.06
C PRO A 146 -10.74 14.68 1.39
N SER A 147 -10.26 15.27 2.49
CA SER A 147 -10.59 14.82 3.83
C SER A 147 -11.77 15.63 4.38
N ILE A 148 -12.75 14.93 4.92
CA ILE A 148 -13.81 15.52 5.75
C ILE A 148 -13.46 15.19 7.20
N THR A 149 -13.18 16.22 8.00
CA THR A 149 -13.10 16.11 9.45
C THR A 149 -14.50 16.25 10.03
N ILE A 150 -14.91 15.31 10.87
CA ILE A 150 -16.20 15.32 11.57
C ILE A 150 -15.95 15.67 13.03
N GLN A 151 -16.62 16.70 13.53
CA GLN A 151 -16.56 17.11 14.93
C GLN A 151 -17.96 17.32 15.49
N GLN A 152 -18.25 16.72 16.64
CA GLN A 152 -19.48 17.00 17.37
C GLN A 152 -19.36 18.32 18.15
N ASN A 153 -20.36 19.19 18.04
CA ASN A 153 -20.47 20.43 18.79
C ASN A 153 -21.87 20.54 19.42
N GLY A 154 -21.99 20.08 20.67
CA GLY A 154 -23.27 19.92 21.34
C GLY A 154 -24.16 18.89 20.62
N ALA A 155 -25.34 19.33 20.18
CA ALA A 155 -26.29 18.50 19.42
C ALA A 155 -26.02 18.48 17.91
N ASN A 156 -25.06 19.27 17.43
CA ASN A 156 -24.76 19.41 16.00
C ASN A 156 -23.48 18.67 15.60
N ILE A 157 -23.36 18.38 14.29
CA ILE A 157 -22.14 17.87 13.67
C ILE A 157 -21.57 18.96 12.78
N SER A 158 -20.29 19.28 12.96
CA SER A 158 -19.52 20.13 12.06
C SER A 158 -18.67 19.27 11.14
N LEU A 159 -18.76 19.54 9.84
CA LEU A 159 -17.97 18.92 8.78
C LEU A 159 -16.98 19.97 8.24
N SER A 160 -15.69 19.67 8.29
CA SER A 160 -14.65 20.59 7.82
C SER A 160 -13.78 19.93 6.76
N TRP A 161 -13.49 20.65 5.68
CA TRP A 161 -12.59 20.23 4.61
C TRP A 161 -11.73 21.38 4.10
N SER A 162 -10.66 21.06 3.36
CA SER A 162 -9.76 22.02 2.73
C SER A 162 -9.81 21.91 1.20
N GLY A 163 -9.54 23.02 0.50
CA GLY A 163 -9.59 23.09 -0.97
C GLY A 163 -10.98 23.37 -1.53
N SER A 164 -11.06 23.47 -2.86
CA SER A 164 -12.28 23.77 -3.60
C SER A 164 -13.05 22.49 -3.92
N TRP A 165 -13.89 22.06 -3.00
CA TRP A 165 -14.71 20.85 -3.13
C TRP A 165 -16.18 21.16 -2.90
N VAL A 166 -17.05 20.40 -3.59
CA VAL A 166 -18.50 20.46 -3.38
C VAL A 166 -18.88 19.37 -2.39
N LEU A 167 -19.52 19.77 -1.28
CA LEU A 167 -20.11 18.84 -0.32
C LEU A 167 -21.38 18.24 -0.93
N GLN A 168 -21.47 16.91 -0.92
CA GLN A 168 -22.67 16.19 -1.28
C GLN A 168 -23.21 15.42 -0.08
N HIS A 169 -24.52 15.19 -0.08
CA HIS A 169 -25.20 14.36 0.89
C HIS A 169 -26.08 13.28 0.23
N SER A 170 -26.36 12.21 0.96
CA SER A 170 -27.31 11.16 0.60
C SER A 170 -27.88 10.52 1.87
N TYR A 171 -29.08 9.96 1.77
CA TYR A 171 -29.65 9.09 2.81
C TYR A 171 -29.44 7.60 2.52
N ASP A 172 -28.85 7.26 1.38
CA ASP A 172 -28.59 5.89 0.95
C ASP A 172 -27.18 5.78 0.35
N LEU A 173 -26.30 5.03 1.02
CA LEU A 173 -24.94 4.74 0.54
C LEU A 173 -24.93 3.84 -0.70
N GLY A 174 -25.95 2.98 -0.84
CA GLY A 174 -26.06 2.00 -1.92
C GLY A 174 -26.60 2.56 -3.23
N CYS A 175 -27.01 3.84 -3.25
CA CYS A 175 -27.57 4.51 -4.43
C CYS A 175 -26.61 5.59 -4.98
N PRO A 176 -25.81 5.28 -6.02
CA PRO A 176 -24.86 6.24 -6.59
C PRO A 176 -25.50 7.51 -7.18
N SER A 177 -26.75 7.40 -7.66
CA SER A 177 -27.50 8.52 -8.24
C SER A 177 -28.27 9.35 -7.21
N CYS A 178 -28.30 8.93 -5.94
CA CYS A 178 -29.05 9.63 -4.89
C CYS A 178 -28.24 10.75 -4.22
N TRP A 179 -26.96 10.89 -4.56
CA TRP A 179 -26.09 11.93 -4.02
C TRP A 179 -26.43 13.29 -4.62
N GLN A 180 -26.71 14.26 -3.75
CA GLN A 180 -27.06 15.63 -4.14
C GLN A 180 -26.07 16.62 -3.55
N ASP A 181 -25.84 17.72 -4.26
CA ASP A 181 -25.01 18.81 -3.75
C ASP A 181 -25.72 19.51 -2.59
N VAL A 182 -24.98 19.76 -1.51
CA VAL A 182 -25.46 20.60 -0.41
C VAL A 182 -25.34 22.05 -0.86
N ASN A 183 -26.48 22.68 -1.15
CA ASN A 183 -26.52 24.03 -1.67
C ASN A 183 -25.76 25.03 -0.79
N ASN A 184 -24.83 25.77 -1.39
CA ASN A 184 -24.02 26.81 -0.74
C ASN A 184 -23.22 26.32 0.48
N ALA A 185 -22.90 25.02 0.56
CA ALA A 185 -22.07 24.50 1.65
C ALA A 185 -20.67 25.11 1.62
N THR A 186 -20.26 25.70 2.75
CA THR A 186 -18.91 26.18 2.99
C THR A 186 -18.29 25.41 4.15
N SER A 187 -16.97 25.26 4.15
CA SER A 187 -16.23 24.64 5.25
C SER A 187 -15.93 25.68 6.34
N PRO A 188 -16.25 25.44 7.63
CA PRO A 188 -16.98 24.28 8.15
C PRO A 188 -18.49 24.34 7.90
N TYR A 189 -19.10 23.21 7.54
CA TYR A 189 -20.55 23.06 7.38
C TYR A 189 -21.15 22.43 8.63
N THR A 190 -22.20 23.04 9.18
CA THR A 190 -22.94 22.45 10.30
C THR A 190 -24.09 21.59 9.76
N ALA A 191 -23.95 20.28 9.86
CA ALA A 191 -25.02 19.35 9.57
C ALA A 191 -26.09 19.42 10.66
N THR A 192 -27.34 19.55 10.22
CA THR A 192 -28.50 19.49 11.10
C THR A 192 -28.97 18.04 11.23
N GLN A 193 -29.84 17.77 12.21
CA GLN A 193 -30.32 16.41 12.42
C GLN A 193 -31.07 15.90 11.19
N ALA A 194 -30.62 14.76 10.66
CA ALA A 194 -31.18 14.17 9.46
C ALA A 194 -32.63 13.73 9.66
N PRO A 195 -33.56 14.03 8.72
CA PRO A 195 -34.96 13.59 8.82
C PRO A 195 -35.13 12.08 8.94
N GLN A 196 -34.21 11.30 8.36
CA GLN A 196 -34.26 9.83 8.35
C GLN A 196 -33.47 9.19 9.52
N GLY A 197 -32.94 9.99 10.44
CA GLY A 197 -32.10 9.51 11.55
C GLY A 197 -30.64 9.22 11.18
N HIS A 198 -30.32 9.17 9.88
CA HIS A 198 -28.97 9.08 9.34
C HIS A 198 -28.83 9.96 8.10
N GLU A 199 -27.61 10.38 7.78
CA GLU A 199 -27.23 11.10 6.57
C GLU A 199 -25.75 10.86 6.31
N PHE A 200 -25.39 10.72 5.03
CA PHE A 200 -24.03 10.45 4.59
C PHE A 200 -23.50 11.63 3.80
N PHE A 201 -22.22 11.93 3.95
CA PHE A 201 -21.56 13.04 3.29
C PHE A 201 -20.34 12.58 2.51
N ARG A 202 -20.07 13.23 1.37
CA ARG A 202 -18.84 13.06 0.58
C ARG A 202 -18.43 14.38 -0.06
N LEU A 203 -17.18 14.46 -0.52
CA LEU A 203 -16.69 15.58 -1.33
C LEU A 203 -16.54 15.13 -2.79
N ARG A 204 -16.94 16.00 -3.72
CA ARG A 204 -16.69 15.83 -5.15
C ARG A 204 -15.91 17.01 -5.70
N ASN A 205 -15.12 16.75 -6.75
CA ASN A 205 -14.54 17.84 -7.53
C ASN A 205 -15.68 18.72 -8.10
N PRO A 206 -15.47 20.05 -8.21
CA PRO A 206 -16.42 20.98 -8.81
C PRO A 206 -16.93 20.54 -10.17
#